data_AF-Z9JP00-F1
#
_entry.id   AF-Z9JP00-F1
#
_cell.length_a   1.000
_cell.length_b   1.000
_cell.length_c   1.000
_cell.angle_alpha   90.00
_cell.angle_beta   90.00
_cell.angle_gamma   90.00
#
_symmetry.space_group_name_H-M   'P 1'
#
loop_
_entity.id
_entity.type
_entity.pdbx_description
1 polymer ?
#
loop_
_entity_poly.entity_id
_entity_poly.type
_entity_poly.pdbx_seq_one_letter_code
_entity_poly.pdbx_strand_id
1 'polypeptide(L)'
;MPPISLPLLMQGHTRGKRSAVTCALKCANACTGETCNTSSNGYFRDIAASALSRRALLGGGTGALAIALGGTQGALAAGPQATGGSAFGPAPSLAPNGTKLDFEAIAPVQFEVDDFTVPEGFDWHPVIRWGDPLFDDAPDFDWNAQSAEAQKLQFGYNNDYTEIQEIPGSHGKRAVMFVNHEYTNENIMLPADTDADEAIEIGMAAHGLTVVELERQNKNKPYRYVQGAELNRRLLLDTEYELTGPAAGSDLVKTADDPEGRTILGTLGNCAGGLTPWGTLLSGEENFNGYFRSPGTSAAQKRYGLADKATARGWETKHPRFDTRNAGYENEEHRFGYIVEVDPWDPTSTPKKHSSLGRFKHEGANVIIAEDGRAVAYSGDDERFDYLYKFVSRDTYIEGDREHNKTLLENGDLFVAKFTGNSPAAEIDGSGTVPSDGAFDGSGEWLPLVVDGESAVPGFTLEEVLVHTRLAADAVGPTKMDRCEDVEPSLHSRRVYVACTNNSQRGTAGKAGVDEANPRTENRDGHIVEIDEQGDQTSTTFAWNLLLVAGDPAQGDQTYFSGFP
;
A
#
# COMPACT_ATOMS: atom_id res chain seq x y z
N MET A 1 8.02 -22.69 27.64
CA MET A 1 8.05 -21.22 27.44
C MET A 1 6.93 -20.62 28.27
N PRO A 2 7.17 -19.60 29.11
CA PRO A 2 6.09 -18.81 29.66
C PRO A 2 5.31 -18.17 28.49
N PRO A 3 3.98 -17.97 28.60
CA PRO A 3 3.21 -17.30 27.57
C PRO A 3 3.75 -15.88 27.36
N ILE A 4 3.95 -15.50 26.10
CA ILE A 4 4.39 -14.15 25.72
C ILE A 4 3.36 -13.16 26.27
N SER A 5 3.78 -12.23 27.12
CA SER A 5 2.91 -11.19 27.66
C SER A 5 2.78 -10.06 26.65
N LEU A 6 1.90 -10.25 25.67
CA LEU A 6 1.50 -9.20 24.73
C LEU A 6 0.25 -8.47 25.26
N PRO A 7 0.19 -7.14 25.21
CA PRO A 7 -1.07 -6.43 25.36
C PRO A 7 -1.93 -6.70 24.12
N LEU A 8 -2.78 -7.72 24.19
CA LEU A 8 -3.68 -8.12 23.09
C LEU A 8 -4.88 -7.17 23.00
N LEU A 9 -4.63 -5.90 22.65
CA LEU A 9 -5.66 -4.86 22.58
C LEU A 9 -6.78 -5.18 21.58
N MET A 10 -6.49 -6.02 20.58
CA MET A 10 -7.46 -6.48 19.60
C MET A 10 -8.24 -7.74 20.02
N GLN A 11 -8.11 -8.21 21.28
CA GLN A 11 -8.86 -9.37 21.76
C GLN A 11 -10.38 -9.11 21.73
N GLY A 12 -11.14 -9.99 21.07
CA GLY A 12 -12.58 -9.79 20.83
C GLY A 12 -12.92 -8.82 19.70
N HIS A 13 -11.93 -8.15 19.12
CA HIS A 13 -12.06 -7.20 18.01
C HIS A 13 -11.55 -7.74 16.68
N THR A 14 -11.09 -9.00 16.62
CA THR A 14 -10.73 -9.69 15.36
C THR A 14 -11.88 -10.56 14.83
N ARG A 15 -11.85 -10.92 13.54
CA ARG A 15 -12.88 -11.70 12.83
C ARG A 15 -12.20 -12.69 11.89
N GLY A 16 -12.93 -13.75 11.52
CA GLY A 16 -12.40 -14.81 10.67
C GLY A 16 -11.15 -15.46 11.28
N LYS A 17 -10.10 -15.59 10.48
CA LYS A 17 -8.82 -16.20 10.90
C LYS A 17 -7.85 -15.20 11.56
N ARG A 18 -8.18 -13.91 11.63
CA ARG A 18 -7.29 -12.90 12.20
C ARG A 18 -7.23 -13.06 13.72
N SER A 19 -6.03 -13.14 14.29
CA SER A 19 -5.81 -13.21 15.74
C SER A 19 -5.36 -11.87 16.32
N ALA A 20 -5.66 -11.60 17.59
CA ALA A 20 -5.18 -10.40 18.26
C ALA A 20 -3.65 -10.37 18.38
N VAL A 21 -3.01 -11.54 18.40
CA VAL A 21 -1.54 -11.67 18.37
C VAL A 21 -1.02 -11.17 17.03
N THR A 22 -1.62 -11.61 15.92
CA THR A 22 -1.25 -11.13 14.57
C THR A 22 -1.42 -9.61 14.46
N CYS A 23 -2.49 -9.04 15.02
CA CYS A 23 -2.64 -7.58 15.03
C CYS A 23 -1.55 -6.86 15.83
N ALA A 24 -1.13 -7.43 16.96
CA ALA A 24 -0.09 -6.86 17.81
C ALA A 24 1.30 -6.97 17.16
N LEU A 25 1.58 -8.09 16.50
CA LEU A 25 2.86 -8.39 15.88
C LEU A 25 3.01 -7.71 14.51
N LYS A 26 2.00 -7.79 13.62
CA LYS A 26 2.08 -7.26 12.25
C LYS A 26 1.96 -5.74 12.18
N CYS A 27 0.88 -5.20 12.73
CA CYS A 27 0.53 -3.78 12.56
C CYS A 27 0.49 -3.02 13.89
N ALA A 28 1.17 -3.51 14.93
CA ALA A 28 1.23 -2.86 16.26
C ALA A 28 -0.14 -2.42 16.84
N ASN A 29 -1.21 -3.17 16.57
CA ASN A 29 -2.59 -2.81 16.91
C ASN A 29 -3.07 -1.45 16.34
N ALA A 30 -2.67 -1.09 15.11
CA ALA A 30 -3.05 0.15 14.43
C ALA A 30 -4.56 0.45 14.47
N CYS A 31 -5.41 -0.58 14.43
CA CYS A 31 -6.87 -0.46 14.53
C CYS A 31 -7.40 0.05 15.89
N THR A 32 -6.59 0.00 16.96
CA THR A 32 -6.95 0.54 18.28
C THR A 32 -6.49 1.98 18.51
N GLY A 33 -5.63 2.50 17.62
CA GLY A 33 -5.12 3.86 17.72
C GLY A 33 -6.19 4.93 17.44
N GLU A 34 -5.93 6.14 17.91
CA GLU A 34 -6.70 7.31 17.48
C GLU A 34 -6.52 7.56 15.98
N THR A 35 -7.56 8.05 15.31
CA THR A 35 -7.44 8.48 13.91
C THR A 35 -6.62 9.75 13.84
N CYS A 36 -5.52 9.74 13.08
CA CYS A 36 -4.71 10.94 12.86
C CYS A 36 -5.31 11.91 11.83
N ASN A 37 -6.09 11.41 10.85
CA ASN A 37 -6.86 12.27 9.93
C ASN A 37 -8.10 12.86 10.63
N THR A 38 -7.99 14.13 11.02
CA THR A 38 -9.04 14.91 11.70
C THR A 38 -9.67 15.98 10.81
N SER A 39 -9.37 15.99 9.51
CA SER A 39 -9.89 16.99 8.58
C SER A 39 -11.42 16.96 8.50
N SER A 40 -12.04 18.07 8.09
CA SER A 40 -13.49 18.12 7.86
C SER A 40 -13.90 17.64 6.47
N ASN A 41 -12.98 17.03 5.72
CA ASN A 41 -13.21 16.65 4.32
C ASN A 41 -14.34 15.66 4.16
N GLY A 42 -15.07 15.85 3.06
CA GLY A 42 -16.19 15.06 2.58
C GLY A 42 -16.88 14.22 3.64
N TYR A 43 -17.81 14.83 4.37
CA TYR A 43 -18.95 14.08 4.88
C TYR A 43 -19.98 14.03 3.75
N PHE A 44 -20.61 12.87 3.55
CA PHE A 44 -21.73 12.68 2.61
C PHE A 44 -22.77 13.81 2.59
N ARG A 45 -22.96 14.51 3.72
CA ARG A 45 -23.85 15.68 3.84
C ARG A 45 -23.52 16.83 2.88
N ASP A 46 -22.27 17.01 2.48
CA ASP A 46 -21.84 18.11 1.59
C ASP A 46 -22.08 17.78 0.10
N ILE A 47 -22.09 16.49 -0.26
CA ILE A 47 -22.50 16.01 -1.59
C ILE A 47 -24.02 16.24 -1.77
N ALA A 48 -24.82 15.97 -0.73
CA ALA A 48 -26.27 16.23 -0.74
C ALA A 48 -26.62 17.72 -0.83
N ALA A 49 -25.87 18.61 -0.16
CA ALA A 49 -26.09 20.06 -0.22
C ALA A 49 -25.76 20.65 -1.60
N SER A 50 -24.69 20.16 -2.26
CA SER A 50 -24.30 20.62 -3.59
C SER A 50 -25.28 20.15 -4.69
N ALA A 51 -25.83 18.94 -4.59
CA ALA A 51 -26.87 18.43 -5.49
C ALA A 51 -28.21 19.20 -5.33
N LEU A 52 -28.58 19.58 -4.10
CA LEU A 52 -29.76 20.41 -3.83
C LEU A 52 -29.59 21.86 -4.32
N SER A 53 -28.37 22.44 -4.23
CA SER A 53 -28.10 23.79 -4.73
C SER A 53 -28.23 23.90 -6.26
N ARG A 54 -27.80 22.86 -7.00
CA ARG A 54 -27.97 22.79 -8.46
C ARG A 54 -29.43 22.61 -8.86
N ARG A 55 -30.24 21.87 -8.08
CA ARG A 55 -31.68 21.73 -8.33
C ARG A 55 -32.47 22.99 -8.01
N ALA A 56 -32.01 23.82 -7.07
CA ALA A 56 -32.58 25.14 -6.81
C ALA A 56 -32.20 26.18 -7.88
N LEU A 57 -31.01 26.07 -8.50
CA LEU A 57 -30.62 26.94 -9.63
C LEU A 57 -31.23 26.54 -10.98
N LEU A 58 -31.53 25.26 -11.19
CA LEU A 58 -32.14 24.75 -12.44
C LEU A 58 -33.68 24.65 -12.38
N GLY A 59 -34.30 24.97 -11.24
CA GLY A 59 -35.76 24.97 -11.05
C GLY A 59 -36.50 26.21 -11.54
N GLY A 60 -35.82 27.15 -12.22
CA GLY A 60 -36.38 28.42 -12.67
C GLY A 60 -36.19 28.68 -14.16
N GLY A 61 -36.69 27.80 -15.03
CA GLY A 61 -36.65 28.05 -16.48
C GLY A 61 -37.31 26.95 -17.29
N THR A 62 -38.50 27.22 -17.82
CA THR A 62 -39.18 26.39 -18.82
C THR A 62 -38.37 26.27 -20.11
N GLY A 63 -38.04 25.06 -20.55
CA GLY A 63 -37.46 24.82 -21.87
C GLY A 63 -37.24 23.33 -22.16
N ALA A 64 -38.08 22.74 -23.00
CA ALA A 64 -37.97 21.36 -23.44
C ALA A 64 -36.79 21.16 -24.41
N LEU A 65 -35.97 20.13 -24.21
CA LEU A 65 -35.19 19.52 -25.30
C LEU A 65 -34.98 18.02 -25.04
N ALA A 66 -35.27 17.23 -26.07
CA ALA A 66 -35.40 15.78 -26.04
C ALA A 66 -34.04 15.05 -25.96
N ILE A 67 -34.01 13.97 -25.17
CA ILE A 67 -32.92 13.00 -25.11
C ILE A 67 -33.15 11.95 -26.20
N ALA A 68 -32.15 11.76 -27.07
CA ALA A 68 -32.05 10.59 -27.94
C ALA A 68 -31.19 9.52 -27.25
N LEU A 69 -31.83 8.45 -26.78
CA LEU A 69 -31.21 7.21 -26.32
C LEU A 69 -31.32 6.16 -27.44
N GLY A 70 -30.18 5.68 -27.93
CA GLY A 70 -30.01 4.37 -28.55
C GLY A 70 -28.74 3.78 -27.91
N GLY A 71 -28.78 2.68 -27.16
CA GLY A 71 -29.22 1.34 -27.55
C GLY A 71 -27.93 0.54 -27.81
N THR A 72 -27.58 -0.44 -26.99
CA THR A 72 -27.87 -1.85 -27.30
C THR A 72 -28.18 -2.71 -26.07
N GLN A 73 -29.32 -3.39 -26.14
CA GLN A 73 -29.76 -4.49 -25.27
C GLN A 73 -29.10 -5.84 -25.63
N GLY A 74 -29.12 -6.75 -24.65
CA GLY A 74 -29.33 -8.20 -24.86
C GLY A 74 -28.62 -9.03 -23.78
N ALA A 75 -29.25 -9.90 -22.98
CA ALA A 75 -30.62 -10.37 -22.91
C ALA A 75 -30.87 -10.99 -21.52
N LEU A 76 -31.99 -10.65 -20.89
CA LEU A 76 -32.57 -11.39 -19.77
C LEU A 76 -33.62 -12.36 -20.30
N ALA A 77 -33.64 -13.58 -19.72
CA ALA A 77 -34.81 -14.20 -19.08
C ALA A 77 -35.02 -15.68 -19.44
N ALA A 78 -34.94 -16.53 -18.42
CA ALA A 78 -36.01 -17.48 -18.11
C ALA A 78 -35.92 -17.89 -16.62
N GLY A 79 -37.01 -17.73 -15.88
CA GLY A 79 -37.29 -18.43 -14.62
C GLY A 79 -38.71 -19.00 -14.67
N PRO A 80 -39.33 -19.44 -13.56
CA PRO A 80 -38.82 -20.21 -12.42
C PRO A 80 -39.64 -21.51 -12.21
N GLN A 81 -39.14 -22.47 -11.41
CA GLN A 81 -40.02 -23.40 -10.68
C GLN A 81 -39.32 -24.06 -9.48
N ALA A 82 -40.03 -24.08 -8.34
CA ALA A 82 -39.62 -24.70 -7.09
C ALA A 82 -40.01 -26.19 -7.03
N THR A 83 -39.23 -27.02 -6.33
CA THR A 83 -39.62 -27.86 -5.17
C THR A 83 -38.52 -28.87 -4.79
N GLY A 84 -38.05 -28.82 -3.52
CA GLY A 84 -37.82 -29.97 -2.62
C GLY A 84 -36.77 -31.06 -2.93
N GLY A 85 -35.75 -31.15 -2.06
CA GLY A 85 -35.38 -32.42 -1.40
C GLY A 85 -34.17 -33.23 -1.89
N SER A 86 -33.19 -33.34 -0.99
CA SER A 86 -32.26 -34.48 -0.74
C SER A 86 -30.90 -34.56 -1.45
N ALA A 87 -29.90 -34.72 -0.57
CA ALA A 87 -28.47 -34.87 -0.76
C ALA A 87 -28.02 -35.97 -1.73
N PHE A 88 -26.99 -35.66 -2.53
CA PHE A 88 -25.92 -36.57 -2.96
C PHE A 88 -24.62 -35.77 -3.15
N GLY A 89 -23.48 -36.36 -2.76
CA GLY A 89 -22.18 -35.70 -2.54
C GLY A 89 -21.51 -35.05 -3.76
N PRO A 90 -20.39 -34.34 -3.56
CA PRO A 90 -19.79 -33.53 -4.62
C PRO A 90 -19.14 -34.42 -5.67
N ALA A 91 -19.65 -34.34 -6.89
CA ALA A 91 -18.87 -34.56 -8.10
C ALA A 91 -17.98 -33.32 -8.33
N PRO A 92 -16.80 -33.47 -8.94
CA PRO A 92 -15.86 -32.37 -9.14
C PRO A 92 -16.53 -31.24 -9.90
N SER A 93 -16.45 -30.03 -9.34
CA SER A 93 -17.12 -28.87 -9.91
C SER A 93 -16.30 -28.32 -11.07
N LEU A 94 -16.91 -28.27 -12.26
CA LEU A 94 -16.39 -27.41 -13.34
C LEU A 94 -16.51 -25.96 -12.88
N ALA A 95 -15.46 -25.15 -13.08
CA ALA A 95 -15.43 -23.75 -12.67
C ALA A 95 -16.67 -22.97 -13.17
N PRO A 96 -17.30 -22.11 -12.34
CA PRO A 96 -18.45 -21.33 -12.80
C PRO A 96 -18.07 -20.33 -13.89
N ASN A 97 -18.91 -20.20 -14.92
CA ASN A 97 -18.99 -19.05 -15.83
C ASN A 97 -17.86 -18.80 -16.85
N GLY A 98 -17.18 -19.83 -17.38
CA GLY A 98 -16.29 -19.63 -18.54
C GLY A 98 -15.09 -18.72 -18.26
N THR A 99 -14.68 -18.63 -16.99
CA THR A 99 -13.43 -17.97 -16.60
C THR A 99 -12.24 -18.74 -17.16
N LYS A 100 -11.10 -18.05 -17.36
CA LYS A 100 -9.83 -18.69 -17.76
C LYS A 100 -9.08 -19.34 -16.57
N LEU A 101 -9.71 -19.44 -15.39
CA LEU A 101 -9.07 -19.99 -14.20
C LEU A 101 -9.17 -21.51 -14.25
N ASP A 102 -8.06 -22.17 -14.56
CA ASP A 102 -7.98 -23.61 -14.79
C ASP A 102 -7.66 -24.42 -13.51
N PHE A 103 -8.13 -23.98 -12.34
CA PHE A 103 -7.95 -24.69 -11.07
C PHE A 103 -9.22 -24.67 -10.21
N GLU A 104 -9.41 -25.70 -9.39
CA GLU A 104 -10.48 -25.73 -8.40
C GLU A 104 -10.05 -24.95 -7.15
N ALA A 105 -10.89 -24.02 -6.70
CA ALA A 105 -10.62 -23.24 -5.50
C ALA A 105 -10.57 -24.16 -4.26
N ILE A 106 -9.57 -23.97 -3.40
CA ILE A 106 -9.49 -24.70 -2.13
C ILE A 106 -10.53 -24.21 -1.13
N ALA A 107 -10.92 -25.09 -0.21
CA ALA A 107 -11.68 -24.68 0.96
C ALA A 107 -10.83 -23.82 1.92
N PRO A 108 -11.44 -22.92 2.71
CA PRO A 108 -10.72 -22.20 3.75
C PRO A 108 -10.03 -23.17 4.75
N VAL A 109 -8.72 -23.01 4.93
CA VAL A 109 -7.92 -23.78 5.91
C VAL A 109 -8.13 -23.26 7.34
N GLN A 110 -8.21 -24.11 8.36
CA GLN A 110 -8.33 -23.65 9.75
C GLN A 110 -7.08 -22.86 10.19
N PHE A 111 -7.26 -21.81 11.00
CA PHE A 111 -6.16 -20.88 11.36
C PHE A 111 -5.07 -21.51 12.24
N GLU A 112 -5.33 -22.67 12.83
CA GLU A 112 -4.39 -23.43 13.68
C GLU A 112 -3.51 -24.40 12.87
N VAL A 113 -3.78 -24.54 11.57
CA VAL A 113 -3.00 -25.40 10.67
C VAL A 113 -1.78 -24.62 10.20
N ASP A 114 -0.60 -25.10 10.60
CA ASP A 114 0.71 -24.59 10.16
C ASP A 114 1.19 -25.35 8.92
N ASP A 115 0.48 -25.18 7.80
CA ASP A 115 0.81 -25.78 6.50
C ASP A 115 0.41 -24.84 5.36
N PHE A 116 1.15 -24.87 4.24
CA PHE A 116 0.85 -24.07 3.05
C PHE A 116 0.03 -24.90 2.06
N THR A 117 -1.29 -24.80 2.18
CA THR A 117 -2.24 -25.54 1.34
C THR A 117 -2.42 -24.88 -0.02
N VAL A 118 -2.25 -25.64 -1.10
CA VAL A 118 -2.40 -25.19 -2.50
C VAL A 118 -3.46 -26.01 -3.24
N PRO A 119 -4.02 -25.52 -4.37
CA PRO A 119 -4.95 -26.30 -5.19
C PRO A 119 -4.34 -27.59 -5.74
N GLU A 120 -5.19 -28.55 -6.12
CA GLU A 120 -4.73 -29.78 -6.77
C GLU A 120 -3.91 -29.47 -8.04
N GLY A 121 -2.78 -30.14 -8.21
CA GLY A 121 -1.85 -29.92 -9.33
C GLY A 121 -0.81 -28.82 -9.08
N PHE A 122 -0.89 -28.09 -7.97
CA PHE A 122 0.12 -27.12 -7.54
C PHE A 122 1.04 -27.71 -6.47
N ASP A 123 2.23 -27.11 -6.36
CA ASP A 123 3.23 -27.45 -5.35
C ASP A 123 3.95 -26.16 -4.93
N TRP A 124 4.55 -26.15 -3.74
CA TRP A 124 5.22 -24.99 -3.18
C TRP A 124 6.58 -25.36 -2.58
N HIS A 125 7.53 -24.43 -2.64
CA HIS A 125 8.88 -24.64 -2.13
C HIS A 125 9.41 -23.33 -1.53
N PRO A 126 9.97 -23.35 -0.30
CA PRO A 126 10.71 -22.21 0.24
C PRO A 126 11.89 -21.87 -0.68
N VAL A 127 12.05 -20.60 -1.03
CA VAL A 127 13.18 -20.12 -1.85
C VAL A 127 14.32 -19.65 -0.95
N ILE A 128 14.03 -18.78 0.01
CA ILE A 128 14.95 -18.22 1.00
C ILE A 128 14.16 -17.86 2.27
N ARG A 129 14.83 -17.81 3.43
CA ARG A 129 14.24 -17.54 4.74
C ARG A 129 15.05 -16.48 5.47
N TRP A 130 14.42 -15.83 6.45
CA TRP A 130 15.14 -14.97 7.40
C TRP A 130 16.37 -15.69 7.96
N GLY A 131 17.51 -14.99 7.94
CA GLY A 131 18.77 -15.52 8.45
C GLY A 131 19.60 -16.28 7.41
N ASP A 132 19.03 -16.68 6.27
CA ASP A 132 19.83 -17.36 5.23
C ASP A 132 20.99 -16.45 4.76
N PRO A 133 22.22 -16.98 4.67
CA PRO A 133 23.42 -16.20 4.34
C PRO A 133 23.41 -15.74 2.89
N LEU A 134 23.67 -14.46 2.64
CA LEU A 134 23.67 -13.89 1.29
C LEU A 134 25.06 -13.81 0.68
N PHE A 135 26.11 -13.69 1.49
CA PHE A 135 27.49 -13.49 1.05
C PHE A 135 28.38 -14.69 1.40
N ASP A 136 29.52 -14.84 0.73
CA ASP A 136 30.45 -15.97 0.97
C ASP A 136 31.02 -15.98 2.39
N ASP A 137 31.16 -14.80 3.00
CA ASP A 137 31.63 -14.59 4.37
C ASP A 137 30.51 -14.43 5.39
N ALA A 138 29.24 -14.52 4.96
CA ALA A 138 28.10 -14.49 5.85
C ALA A 138 28.06 -15.76 6.72
N PRO A 139 27.94 -15.64 8.05
CA PRO A 139 27.81 -16.80 8.91
C PRO A 139 26.46 -17.50 8.71
N ASP A 140 26.42 -18.81 8.93
CA ASP A 140 25.17 -19.56 9.01
C ASP A 140 24.27 -18.99 10.11
N PHE A 141 22.96 -19.03 9.89
CA PHE A 141 22.00 -18.60 10.89
C PHE A 141 22.08 -19.45 12.17
N ASP A 142 22.36 -18.82 13.31
CA ASP A 142 22.25 -19.41 14.63
C ASP A 142 21.32 -18.57 15.51
N TRP A 143 20.11 -19.09 15.75
CA TRP A 143 19.11 -18.43 16.59
C TRP A 143 19.59 -18.15 18.02
N ASN A 144 20.48 -18.99 18.58
CA ASN A 144 20.98 -18.81 19.95
C ASN A 144 22.17 -17.85 20.04
N ALA A 145 22.75 -17.45 18.90
CA ALA A 145 23.95 -16.64 18.83
C ALA A 145 23.86 -15.57 17.73
N GLN A 146 22.64 -15.09 17.45
CA GLN A 146 22.44 -14.07 16.42
C GLN A 146 23.08 -12.75 16.87
N SER A 147 23.68 -12.02 15.90
CA SER A 147 24.30 -10.72 16.12
C SER A 147 23.92 -9.74 15.01
N ALA A 148 24.07 -8.44 15.25
CA ALA A 148 23.79 -7.44 14.23
C ALA A 148 24.72 -7.60 13.02
N GLU A 149 25.99 -7.92 13.26
CA GLU A 149 27.02 -8.15 12.25
C GLU A 149 26.67 -9.33 11.35
N ALA A 150 26.21 -10.45 11.93
CA ALA A 150 25.71 -11.58 11.15
C ALA A 150 24.45 -11.19 10.36
N GLN A 151 23.50 -10.53 11.02
CA GLN A 151 22.23 -10.16 10.43
C GLN A 151 22.37 -9.19 9.24
N LYS A 152 23.38 -8.31 9.23
CA LYS A 152 23.71 -7.43 8.10
C LYS A 152 24.12 -8.19 6.83
N LEU A 153 24.56 -9.44 6.97
CA LEU A 153 25.02 -10.31 5.88
C LEU A 153 23.99 -11.38 5.48
N GLN A 154 22.83 -11.40 6.13
CA GLN A 154 21.80 -12.43 5.98
C GLN A 154 20.51 -11.84 5.41
N PHE A 155 19.59 -12.68 4.93
CA PHE A 155 18.25 -12.26 4.54
C PHE A 155 17.48 -11.67 5.73
N GLY A 156 16.73 -10.58 5.51
CA GLY A 156 16.02 -9.85 6.57
C GLY A 156 14.76 -10.56 7.08
N TYR A 157 14.09 -9.94 8.05
CA TYR A 157 12.90 -10.48 8.72
C TYR A 157 11.60 -9.94 8.12
N ASN A 158 10.48 -10.65 8.33
CA ASN A 158 9.15 -10.34 7.78
C ASN A 158 9.21 -9.80 6.35
N ASN A 159 9.55 -10.70 5.42
CA ASN A 159 9.51 -10.37 4.02
C ASN A 159 8.10 -9.90 3.62
N ASP A 160 8.03 -8.81 2.88
CA ASP A 160 6.79 -8.29 2.30
C ASP A 160 6.90 -8.32 0.76
N TYR A 161 6.73 -7.19 0.06
CA TYR A 161 6.81 -7.12 -1.40
C TYR A 161 7.99 -7.90 -1.96
N THR A 162 7.71 -8.69 -2.98
CA THR A 162 8.69 -9.53 -3.65
C THR A 162 8.50 -9.45 -5.16
N GLU A 163 9.58 -9.17 -5.88
CA GLU A 163 9.60 -9.14 -7.34
C GLU A 163 10.71 -10.05 -7.87
N ILE A 164 10.45 -10.79 -8.96
CA ILE A 164 11.42 -11.71 -9.57
C ILE A 164 11.58 -11.35 -11.05
N GLN A 165 12.74 -10.83 -11.41
CA GLN A 165 13.08 -10.49 -12.79
C GLN A 165 14.06 -11.51 -13.37
N GLU A 166 13.74 -12.09 -14.53
CA GLU A 166 14.65 -13.02 -15.22
C GLU A 166 15.94 -12.30 -15.64
N ILE A 167 17.11 -12.88 -15.33
CA ILE A 167 18.39 -12.37 -15.85
C ILE A 167 18.40 -12.56 -17.37
N PRO A 168 18.55 -11.49 -18.17
CA PRO A 168 18.53 -11.57 -19.63
C PRO A 168 19.52 -12.60 -20.18
N GLY A 169 19.09 -13.38 -21.18
CA GLY A 169 19.92 -14.41 -21.80
C GLY A 169 20.09 -15.69 -20.98
N SER A 170 19.54 -15.78 -19.76
CA SER A 170 19.60 -17.01 -18.94
C SER A 170 18.64 -18.11 -19.39
N HIS A 171 17.73 -17.82 -20.33
CA HIS A 171 16.66 -18.71 -20.80
C HIS A 171 15.75 -19.19 -19.66
N GLY A 172 15.45 -18.29 -18.73
CA GLY A 172 14.63 -18.52 -17.55
C GLY A 172 15.29 -19.41 -16.51
N LYS A 173 16.63 -19.50 -16.48
CA LYS A 173 17.35 -20.30 -15.49
C LYS A 173 17.92 -19.47 -14.34
N ARG A 174 18.09 -18.16 -14.53
CA ARG A 174 18.54 -17.25 -13.49
C ARG A 174 17.59 -16.07 -13.38
N ALA A 175 17.44 -15.56 -12.18
CA ALA A 175 16.65 -14.37 -11.90
C ALA A 175 17.34 -13.54 -10.82
N VAL A 176 16.97 -12.27 -10.71
CA VAL A 176 17.20 -11.46 -9.53
C VAL A 176 15.87 -11.32 -8.79
N MET A 177 15.91 -11.47 -7.47
CA MET A 177 14.77 -11.29 -6.59
C MET A 177 15.02 -10.10 -5.69
N PHE A 178 14.05 -9.21 -5.62
CA PHE A 178 14.04 -8.08 -4.69
C PHE A 178 12.98 -8.34 -3.62
N VAL A 179 13.30 -8.02 -2.36
CA VAL A 179 12.42 -8.27 -1.22
C VAL A 179 12.48 -7.13 -0.21
N ASN A 180 11.30 -6.67 0.23
CA ASN A 180 11.15 -5.75 1.35
C ASN A 180 11.21 -6.48 2.70
N HIS A 181 11.74 -5.83 3.74
CA HIS A 181 11.71 -6.29 5.13
C HIS A 181 11.03 -5.24 6.03
N GLU A 182 9.73 -5.42 6.24
CA GLU A 182 8.82 -4.36 6.72
C GLU A 182 9.05 -4.00 8.20
N TYR A 183 9.14 -5.01 9.06
CA TYR A 183 9.26 -4.84 10.51
C TYR A 183 9.91 -6.05 11.20
N THR A 184 10.35 -5.89 12.45
CA THR A 184 10.86 -6.97 13.32
C THR A 184 9.96 -7.26 14.50
N ASN A 185 10.16 -8.44 15.09
CA ASN A 185 9.45 -8.91 16.29
C ASN A 185 10.48 -9.51 17.25
N GLU A 186 11.31 -8.67 17.87
CA GLU A 186 12.46 -9.08 18.66
C GLU A 186 12.08 -10.11 19.73
N ASN A 187 10.88 -10.00 20.30
CA ASN A 187 10.32 -10.88 21.32
C ASN A 187 10.05 -12.33 20.86
N ILE A 188 10.02 -12.60 19.55
CA ILE A 188 9.93 -13.95 18.97
C ILE A 188 11.08 -14.25 18.00
N MET A 189 11.86 -13.25 17.61
CA MET A 189 13.09 -13.43 16.84
C MET A 189 14.22 -13.95 17.72
N LEU A 190 14.31 -13.53 18.98
CA LEU A 190 15.51 -13.74 19.80
C LEU A 190 15.20 -14.56 21.06
N PRO A 191 16.20 -15.29 21.61
CA PRO A 191 16.12 -15.86 22.93
C PRO A 191 15.70 -14.82 23.97
N ALA A 192 14.85 -15.19 24.92
CA ALA A 192 14.26 -14.26 25.89
C ALA A 192 15.29 -13.60 26.84
N ASP A 193 16.50 -14.15 26.91
CA ASP A 193 17.64 -13.65 27.69
C ASP A 193 18.66 -12.87 26.85
N THR A 194 18.38 -12.60 25.58
CA THR A 194 19.20 -11.71 24.74
C THR A 194 19.25 -10.32 25.36
N ASP A 195 20.44 -9.72 25.39
CA ASP A 195 20.61 -8.36 25.89
C ASP A 195 19.73 -7.36 25.11
N ALA A 196 19.12 -6.41 25.81
CA ALA A 196 18.16 -5.49 25.22
C ALA A 196 18.80 -4.55 24.19
N ASP A 197 20.07 -4.16 24.41
CA ASP A 197 20.79 -3.28 23.49
C ASP A 197 21.19 -4.05 22.23
N GLU A 198 21.63 -5.30 22.39
CA GLU A 198 21.94 -6.19 21.26
C GLU A 198 20.68 -6.54 20.45
N ALA A 199 19.55 -6.77 21.10
CA ALA A 199 18.26 -7.00 20.43
C ALA A 199 17.85 -5.81 19.54
N ILE A 200 18.10 -4.56 19.97
CA ILE A 200 17.87 -3.36 19.16
C ILE A 200 18.70 -3.39 17.89
N GLU A 201 20.01 -3.63 17.99
CA GLU A 201 20.92 -3.63 16.84
C GLU A 201 20.63 -4.78 15.87
N ILE A 202 20.31 -5.98 16.38
CA ILE A 202 19.88 -7.11 15.53
C ILE A 202 18.58 -6.77 14.81
N GLY A 203 17.60 -6.21 15.52
CA GLY A 203 16.34 -5.75 14.94
C GLY A 203 16.58 -4.74 13.82
N MET A 204 17.40 -3.71 14.07
CA MET A 204 17.80 -2.73 13.07
C MET A 204 18.46 -3.37 11.83
N ALA A 205 19.38 -4.31 12.03
CA ALA A 205 20.05 -5.02 10.94
C ALA A 205 19.13 -5.95 10.13
N ALA A 206 17.98 -6.33 10.68
CA ALA A 206 17.01 -7.21 10.02
C ALA A 206 15.98 -6.46 9.15
N HIS A 207 15.90 -5.13 9.23
CA HIS A 207 15.08 -4.28 8.37
C HIS A 207 15.74 -3.99 7.01
N GLY A 208 15.02 -3.26 6.17
CA GLY A 208 15.52 -2.71 4.92
C GLY A 208 15.13 -3.58 3.75
N LEU A 209 16.05 -3.79 2.81
CA LEU A 209 15.77 -4.44 1.54
C LEU A 209 16.83 -5.50 1.23
N THR A 210 16.44 -6.51 0.46
CA THR A 210 17.36 -7.51 -0.09
C THR A 210 17.22 -7.60 -1.60
N VAL A 211 18.37 -7.63 -2.30
CA VAL A 211 18.50 -8.14 -3.67
C VAL A 211 19.24 -9.46 -3.58
N VAL A 212 18.73 -10.52 -4.23
CA VAL A 212 19.37 -11.84 -4.23
C VAL A 212 19.23 -12.53 -5.59
N GLU A 213 20.30 -13.13 -6.09
CA GLU A 213 20.23 -13.93 -7.30
C GLU A 213 19.62 -15.30 -7.03
N LEU A 214 18.85 -15.76 -8.00
CA LEU A 214 18.20 -17.05 -8.02
C LEU A 214 18.69 -17.88 -9.21
N GLU A 215 18.76 -19.19 -9.03
CA GLU A 215 18.97 -20.15 -10.11
C GLU A 215 18.01 -21.32 -10.07
N ARG A 216 17.76 -21.93 -11.23
CA ARG A 216 17.06 -23.21 -11.37
C ARG A 216 17.61 -24.00 -12.55
N GLN A 217 17.51 -25.32 -12.45
CA GLN A 217 17.99 -26.23 -13.51
C GLN A 217 17.26 -26.00 -14.84
N ASN A 218 15.95 -25.75 -14.78
CA ASN A 218 15.08 -25.44 -15.92
C ASN A 218 13.75 -24.86 -15.40
N LYS A 219 12.87 -24.42 -16.32
CA LYS A 219 11.60 -23.76 -16.01
C LYS A 219 10.61 -24.61 -15.18
N ASN A 220 10.80 -25.92 -15.11
CA ASN A 220 9.94 -26.85 -14.36
C ASN A 220 10.50 -27.19 -12.97
N LYS A 221 11.53 -26.50 -12.50
CA LYS A 221 12.12 -26.68 -11.17
C LYS A 221 12.02 -25.37 -10.37
N PRO A 222 11.85 -25.45 -9.04
CA PRO A 222 11.82 -24.26 -8.20
C PRO A 222 13.19 -23.55 -8.27
N TYR A 223 13.15 -22.24 -8.07
CA TYR A 223 14.36 -21.45 -7.84
C TYR A 223 15.01 -21.83 -6.50
N ARG A 224 16.32 -21.63 -6.44
CA ARG A 224 17.12 -21.58 -5.21
C ARG A 224 17.91 -20.28 -5.22
N TYR A 225 18.09 -19.68 -4.06
CA TYR A 225 18.99 -18.53 -3.97
C TYR A 225 20.45 -18.96 -4.16
N VAL A 226 21.27 -18.03 -4.64
CA VAL A 226 22.70 -18.23 -4.86
C VAL A 226 23.45 -17.38 -3.83
N GLN A 227 24.00 -18.02 -2.79
CA GLN A 227 24.90 -17.36 -1.86
C GLN A 227 26.16 -16.86 -2.59
N GLY A 228 26.65 -15.67 -2.23
CA GLY A 228 27.86 -15.08 -2.80
C GLY A 228 27.70 -14.58 -4.24
N ALA A 229 26.48 -14.51 -4.76
CA ALA A 229 26.25 -14.01 -6.11
C ALA A 229 26.52 -12.51 -6.23
N GLU A 230 26.88 -12.06 -7.43
CA GLU A 230 27.39 -10.71 -7.68
C GLU A 230 26.35 -9.63 -7.40
N LEU A 231 25.07 -9.89 -7.71
CA LEU A 231 23.99 -8.94 -7.46
C LEU A 231 23.43 -9.00 -6.03
N ASN A 232 23.92 -9.90 -5.17
CA ASN A 232 23.41 -9.98 -3.80
C ASN A 232 23.71 -8.69 -3.05
N ARG A 233 22.71 -8.15 -2.38
CA ARG A 233 22.82 -6.88 -1.66
C ARG A 233 21.84 -6.80 -0.50
N ARG A 234 22.32 -6.28 0.62
CA ARG A 234 21.46 -5.73 1.69
C ARG A 234 21.50 -4.22 1.62
N LEU A 235 20.32 -3.60 1.67
CA LEU A 235 20.20 -2.17 1.88
C LEU A 235 19.63 -1.97 3.28
N LEU A 236 20.43 -1.33 4.13
CA LEU A 236 20.30 -1.29 5.58
C LEU A 236 19.97 0.12 6.08
N LEU A 237 19.74 0.27 7.38
CA LEU A 237 19.43 1.55 8.02
C LEU A 237 20.60 2.56 8.02
N ASP A 238 21.80 2.11 7.67
CA ASP A 238 23.03 2.91 7.49
C ASP A 238 23.44 3.05 6.02
N THR A 239 22.68 2.48 5.08
CA THR A 239 22.90 2.68 3.64
C THR A 239 22.50 4.10 3.24
N GLU A 240 23.31 4.76 2.40
CA GLU A 240 22.99 6.08 1.86
C GLU A 240 21.92 5.98 0.76
N TYR A 241 20.89 6.81 0.87
CA TYR A 241 19.85 7.02 -0.13
C TYR A 241 19.89 8.48 -0.58
N GLU A 242 19.78 8.72 -1.88
CA GLU A 242 19.62 10.07 -2.44
C GLU A 242 18.16 10.51 -2.32
N LEU A 243 17.90 11.69 -1.75
CA LEU A 243 16.59 12.33 -1.84
C LEU A 243 16.50 13.10 -3.16
N THR A 244 15.53 12.74 -4.01
CA THR A 244 15.27 13.39 -5.29
C THR A 244 13.97 14.20 -5.26
N GLY A 245 13.76 15.01 -6.30
CA GLY A 245 12.59 15.87 -6.45
C GLY A 245 12.65 17.17 -5.64
N PRO A 246 11.59 18.00 -5.68
CA PRO A 246 11.65 19.37 -5.20
C PRO A 246 11.88 19.55 -3.69
N ALA A 247 11.54 18.56 -2.85
CA ALA A 247 11.83 18.68 -1.42
C ALA A 247 13.32 18.52 -1.08
N ALA A 248 14.13 17.97 -2.00
CA ALA A 248 15.55 17.71 -1.81
C ALA A 248 16.34 19.00 -1.59
N GLY A 249 16.98 19.10 -0.42
CA GLY A 249 17.74 20.25 0.04
C GLY A 249 16.94 21.44 0.55
N SER A 250 15.62 21.27 0.69
CA SER A 250 14.78 22.22 1.43
C SER A 250 15.11 22.23 2.92
N ASP A 251 14.76 23.30 3.62
CA ASP A 251 15.00 23.40 5.08
C ASP A 251 14.18 22.38 5.88
N LEU A 252 13.15 21.76 5.28
CA LEU A 252 12.27 20.77 5.91
C LEU A 252 12.92 19.39 6.06
N VAL A 253 14.02 19.12 5.35
CA VAL A 253 14.69 17.80 5.31
C VAL A 253 16.14 17.84 5.75
N LYS A 254 16.63 19.00 6.22
CA LYS A 254 17.99 19.14 6.75
C LYS A 254 18.07 18.69 8.20
N THR A 255 19.15 18.02 8.56
CA THR A 255 19.48 17.63 9.94
C THR A 255 20.92 18.00 10.26
N ALA A 256 21.35 17.76 11.50
CA ALA A 256 22.72 18.00 11.93
C ALA A 256 23.75 17.17 11.13
N ASP A 257 23.39 15.93 10.79
CA ASP A 257 24.25 14.99 10.06
C ASP A 257 24.16 15.16 8.53
N ASP A 258 23.07 15.77 8.04
CA ASP A 258 22.88 16.11 6.62
C ASP A 258 22.38 17.56 6.47
N PRO A 259 23.30 18.55 6.56
CA PRO A 259 22.95 19.96 6.40
C PRO A 259 22.60 20.34 4.96
N GLU A 260 22.91 19.49 3.98
CA GLU A 260 22.52 19.70 2.59
C GLU A 260 21.10 19.20 2.31
N GLY A 261 20.57 18.27 3.11
CA GLY A 261 19.22 17.75 3.01
C GLY A 261 19.00 16.86 1.78
N ARG A 262 20.03 16.11 1.38
CA ARG A 262 20.06 15.34 0.12
C ARG A 262 20.40 13.87 0.30
N THR A 263 20.97 13.47 1.44
CA THR A 263 21.43 12.10 1.67
C THR A 263 20.81 11.57 2.94
N ILE A 264 19.99 10.53 2.82
CA ILE A 264 19.24 9.93 3.93
C ILE A 264 19.84 8.57 4.26
N LEU A 265 20.11 8.32 5.53
CA LEU A 265 20.58 7.01 5.98
C LEU A 265 19.38 6.10 6.25
N GLY A 266 19.27 5.08 5.41
CA GLY A 266 18.33 3.99 5.58
C GLY A 266 16.94 4.19 4.98
N THR A 267 16.22 3.06 5.00
CA THR A 267 14.82 2.92 4.65
C THR A 267 14.15 2.03 5.71
N LEU A 268 12.87 2.26 6.00
CA LEU A 268 12.16 1.53 7.06
C LEU A 268 10.66 1.41 6.77
N GLY A 269 9.99 0.46 7.41
CA GLY A 269 8.56 0.22 7.18
C GLY A 269 8.27 -0.14 5.72
N ASN A 270 9.18 -0.89 5.09
CA ASN A 270 9.09 -1.26 3.68
C ASN A 270 7.96 -2.26 3.46
N CYS A 271 6.81 -1.79 2.98
CA CYS A 271 5.58 -2.57 2.89
C CYS A 271 5.47 -3.26 1.51
N ALA A 272 4.55 -2.82 0.66
CA ALA A 272 4.42 -3.24 -0.73
C ALA A 272 5.44 -2.55 -1.65
N GLY A 273 5.24 -2.69 -2.97
CA GLY A 273 6.15 -2.17 -3.97
C GLY A 273 5.64 -2.34 -5.39
N GLY A 274 6.51 -2.04 -6.36
CA GLY A 274 6.19 -2.15 -7.78
C GLY A 274 7.41 -2.28 -8.67
N LEU A 275 7.23 -2.86 -9.85
CA LEU A 275 8.25 -2.95 -10.89
C LEU A 275 8.07 -1.80 -11.88
N THR A 276 9.11 -0.99 -12.08
CA THR A 276 9.05 0.06 -13.09
C THR A 276 9.23 -0.53 -14.50
N PRO A 277 8.66 0.11 -15.55
CA PRO A 277 8.92 -0.26 -16.95
C PRO A 277 10.40 -0.22 -17.36
N TRP A 278 11.26 0.45 -16.59
CA TRP A 278 12.72 0.50 -16.79
C TRP A 278 13.52 -0.44 -15.88
N GLY A 279 12.85 -1.38 -15.20
CA GLY A 279 13.47 -2.51 -14.51
C GLY A 279 14.10 -2.18 -13.16
N THR A 280 13.69 -1.10 -12.51
CA THR A 280 13.99 -0.80 -11.10
C THR A 280 12.81 -1.20 -10.21
N LEU A 281 13.05 -1.35 -8.92
CA LEU A 281 12.01 -1.72 -7.95
C LEU A 281 11.66 -0.54 -7.07
N LEU A 282 10.37 -0.40 -6.82
CA LEU A 282 9.81 0.58 -5.90
C LEU A 282 9.42 -0.11 -4.59
N SER A 283 9.67 0.54 -3.47
CA SER A 283 9.24 0.11 -2.12
C SER A 283 8.56 1.28 -1.42
N GLY A 284 7.43 1.02 -0.76
CA GLY A 284 6.72 2.02 0.05
C GLY A 284 7.21 2.05 1.49
N GLU A 285 7.63 3.22 1.98
CA GLU A 285 7.80 3.44 3.42
C GLU A 285 6.44 3.77 4.06
N GLU A 286 5.87 2.80 4.76
CA GLU A 286 4.47 2.81 5.19
C GLU A 286 4.36 3.30 6.64
N ASN A 287 4.38 2.42 7.65
CA ASN A 287 4.28 2.79 9.07
C ASN A 287 5.55 3.44 9.67
N PHE A 288 6.17 4.38 8.97
CA PHE A 288 7.40 5.07 9.37
C PHE A 288 7.27 5.83 10.71
N ASN A 289 6.07 6.33 11.02
CA ASN A 289 5.81 7.08 12.25
C ASN A 289 6.05 6.23 13.52
N GLY A 290 5.96 4.90 13.41
CA GLY A 290 6.21 3.98 14.52
C GLY A 290 7.67 3.85 14.94
N TYR A 291 8.60 4.44 14.19
CA TYR A 291 10.05 4.39 14.42
C TYR A 291 10.61 5.66 15.07
N PHE A 292 9.81 6.72 15.16
CA PHE A 292 10.25 8.00 15.70
C PHE A 292 9.53 8.32 17.01
N ARG A 293 10.31 8.81 17.96
CA ARG A 293 9.76 9.52 19.12
C ARG A 293 9.84 11.01 18.84
N SER A 294 8.68 11.67 18.82
CA SER A 294 8.59 13.07 18.40
C SER A 294 7.88 13.91 19.46
N PRO A 295 7.99 15.26 19.45
CA PRO A 295 7.18 16.09 20.33
C PRO A 295 5.67 15.85 20.20
N GLY A 296 5.18 15.56 18.99
CA GLY A 296 3.77 15.30 18.73
C GLY A 296 2.87 16.53 18.90
N THR A 297 3.43 17.73 18.81
CA THR A 297 2.72 18.97 19.17
C THR A 297 2.26 19.77 17.96
N SER A 298 3.02 19.74 16.85
CA SER A 298 2.68 20.43 15.62
C SER A 298 1.47 19.81 14.92
N ALA A 299 0.81 20.58 14.04
CA ALA A 299 -0.30 20.07 13.24
C ALA A 299 0.13 18.91 12.33
N ALA A 300 1.31 19.04 11.70
CA ALA A 300 1.90 17.99 10.88
C ALA A 300 2.16 16.72 11.70
N GLN A 301 2.87 16.81 12.83
CA GLN A 301 3.19 15.63 13.65
C GLN A 301 1.94 14.85 14.05
N LYS A 302 0.89 15.55 14.52
CA LYS A 302 -0.39 14.91 14.86
C LYS A 302 -1.03 14.23 13.67
N ARG A 303 -0.99 14.86 12.48
CA ARG A 303 -1.59 14.34 11.24
C ARG A 303 -0.89 13.09 10.70
N TYR A 304 0.39 12.93 11.02
CA TYR A 304 1.19 11.73 10.71
C TYR A 304 1.25 10.71 11.86
N GLY A 305 0.51 10.94 12.96
CA GLY A 305 0.46 10.01 14.09
C GLY A 305 1.77 9.93 14.88
N LEU A 306 2.57 11.00 14.87
CA LEU A 306 3.81 11.14 15.65
C LEU A 306 3.50 11.68 17.05
N ALA A 307 4.14 11.11 18.07
CA ALA A 307 3.84 11.43 19.47
C ALA A 307 5.06 11.28 20.38
N ASP A 308 5.04 11.95 21.55
CA ASP A 308 6.05 11.76 22.59
C ASP A 308 5.75 10.50 23.38
N LYS A 309 6.03 9.37 22.74
CA LYS A 309 5.86 8.03 23.28
C LYS A 309 7.09 7.20 22.94
N ALA A 310 7.56 6.41 23.89
CA ALA A 310 8.60 5.43 23.61
C ALA A 310 8.11 4.48 22.50
N THR A 311 8.97 4.24 21.51
CA THR A 311 8.65 3.33 20.41
C THR A 311 8.69 1.89 20.91
N ALA A 312 8.01 0.98 20.22
CA ALA A 312 8.04 -0.45 20.58
C ALA A 312 9.45 -1.05 20.45
N ARG A 313 10.28 -0.46 19.58
CA ARG A 313 11.62 -0.95 19.25
C ARG A 313 12.73 -0.29 20.07
N GLY A 314 12.47 0.88 20.67
CA GLY A 314 13.42 1.56 21.55
C GLY A 314 14.67 2.14 20.87
N TRP A 315 14.66 2.26 19.54
CA TRP A 315 15.81 2.75 18.76
C TRP A 315 16.28 4.14 19.20
N GLU A 316 15.33 4.98 19.64
CA GLU A 316 15.60 6.32 20.16
C GLU A 316 16.55 6.34 21.38
N THR A 317 16.71 5.21 22.08
CA THR A 317 17.58 5.08 23.24
C THR A 317 19.05 4.86 22.86
N LYS A 318 19.32 4.44 21.62
CA LYS A 318 20.65 4.11 21.09
C LYS A 318 21.09 5.03 19.98
N HIS A 319 20.16 5.42 19.13
CA HIS A 319 20.40 6.17 17.91
C HIS A 319 19.64 7.50 18.00
N PRO A 320 20.32 8.61 18.37
CA PRO A 320 19.68 9.89 18.66
C PRO A 320 18.80 10.45 17.54
N ARG A 321 19.05 10.06 16.29
CA ARG A 321 18.26 10.49 15.12
C ARG A 321 16.80 10.05 15.17
N PHE A 322 16.49 8.94 15.84
CA PHE A 322 15.10 8.47 16.00
C PHE A 322 14.34 9.17 17.13
N ASP A 323 14.96 10.14 17.81
CA ASP A 323 14.29 11.05 18.74
C ASP A 323 14.33 12.48 18.19
N THR A 324 13.24 12.91 17.54
CA THR A 324 13.18 14.23 16.88
C THR A 324 12.99 15.39 17.87
N ARG A 325 13.01 15.10 19.17
CA ARG A 325 13.11 16.12 20.23
C ARG A 325 14.56 16.58 20.44
N ASN A 326 15.52 15.81 19.93
CA ASN A 326 16.94 16.16 20.00
C ASN A 326 17.26 17.30 19.03
N ALA A 327 18.05 18.26 19.50
CA ALA A 327 18.48 19.40 18.69
C ALA A 327 19.26 18.93 17.45
N GLY A 328 18.85 19.40 16.27
CA GLY A 328 19.43 19.02 14.99
C GLY A 328 18.79 17.81 14.30
N TYR A 329 17.85 17.11 14.95
CA TYR A 329 17.13 15.96 14.38
C TYR A 329 15.62 16.20 14.26
N GLU A 330 15.17 17.44 14.43
CA GLU A 330 13.74 17.81 14.39
C GLU A 330 13.08 17.40 13.06
N ASN A 331 13.85 17.39 11.97
CA ASN A 331 13.41 17.02 10.63
C ASN A 331 13.71 15.56 10.25
N GLU A 332 14.28 14.73 11.14
CA GLU A 332 14.61 13.34 10.77
C GLU A 332 13.35 12.57 10.37
N GLU A 333 12.22 12.81 11.04
CA GLU A 333 10.93 12.23 10.68
C GLU A 333 10.44 12.64 9.27
N HIS A 334 10.85 13.80 8.74
CA HIS A 334 10.48 14.27 7.40
C HIS A 334 11.24 13.59 6.27
N ARG A 335 12.28 12.80 6.59
CA ARG A 335 13.15 12.09 5.64
C ARG A 335 12.71 10.64 5.38
N PHE A 336 11.52 10.28 5.87
CA PHE A 336 10.90 8.97 5.69
C PHE A 336 9.41 9.11 5.36
N GLY A 337 8.84 8.05 4.78
CA GLY A 337 7.48 8.04 4.24
C GLY A 337 7.46 8.38 2.75
N TYR A 338 8.47 7.95 2.00
CA TYR A 338 8.56 8.15 0.54
C TYR A 338 8.53 6.81 -0.20
N ILE A 339 8.32 6.88 -1.52
CA ILE A 339 8.66 5.78 -2.41
C ILE A 339 10.18 5.72 -2.60
N VAL A 340 10.74 4.53 -2.37
CA VAL A 340 12.15 4.22 -2.53
C VAL A 340 12.36 3.45 -3.83
N GLU A 341 13.29 3.88 -4.68
CA GLU A 341 13.69 3.20 -5.91
C GLU A 341 15.06 2.54 -5.78
N VAL A 342 15.13 1.25 -6.12
CA VAL A 342 16.35 0.44 -6.12
C VAL A 342 16.64 -0.12 -7.51
N ASP A 343 17.88 -0.01 -7.95
CA ASP A 343 18.37 -0.72 -9.13
C ASP A 343 18.88 -2.12 -8.70
N PRO A 344 18.20 -3.21 -9.03
CA PRO A 344 18.63 -4.56 -8.64
C PRO A 344 19.78 -5.07 -9.52
N TRP A 345 20.11 -4.37 -10.61
CA TRP A 345 21.10 -4.78 -11.60
C TRP A 345 22.48 -4.14 -11.36
N ASP A 346 22.56 -3.22 -10.40
CA ASP A 346 23.80 -2.58 -9.97
C ASP A 346 23.90 -2.63 -8.44
N PRO A 347 24.67 -3.58 -7.87
CA PRO A 347 24.81 -3.71 -6.43
C PRO A 347 25.54 -2.52 -5.78
N THR A 348 26.12 -1.62 -6.58
CA THR A 348 26.83 -0.43 -6.12
C THR A 348 26.02 0.86 -6.25
N SER A 349 24.84 0.82 -6.89
CA SER A 349 24.04 2.02 -7.13
C SER A 349 23.54 2.65 -5.83
N THR A 350 23.49 3.97 -5.75
CA THR A 350 22.80 4.65 -4.64
C THR A 350 21.29 4.57 -4.88
N PRO A 351 20.50 3.97 -3.97
CA PRO A 351 19.05 3.98 -4.06
C PRO A 351 18.49 5.40 -3.87
N LYS A 352 17.28 5.65 -4.37
CA LYS A 352 16.64 6.98 -4.37
C LYS A 352 15.37 6.99 -3.52
N LYS A 353 15.07 8.11 -2.87
CA LYS A 353 13.76 8.42 -2.27
C LYS A 353 13.12 9.55 -3.07
N HIS A 354 11.94 9.33 -3.64
CA HIS A 354 11.31 10.29 -4.56
C HIS A 354 10.32 11.19 -3.86
N SER A 355 10.71 12.44 -3.55
CA SER A 355 9.82 13.39 -2.89
C SER A 355 8.63 13.83 -3.75
N SER A 356 8.75 13.75 -5.07
CA SER A 356 7.69 14.16 -6.01
C SER A 356 6.44 13.30 -5.95
N LEU A 357 6.52 12.10 -5.38
CA LEU A 357 5.38 11.22 -5.14
C LEU A 357 4.65 11.56 -3.83
N GLY A 358 5.11 12.59 -3.11
CA GLY A 358 4.58 13.01 -1.82
C GLY A 358 5.17 12.22 -0.65
N ARG A 359 4.80 12.63 0.57
CA ARG A 359 5.20 11.99 1.82
C ARG A 359 3.99 11.55 2.63
N PHE A 360 3.80 10.24 2.77
CA PHE A 360 2.73 9.61 3.56
C PHE A 360 3.05 8.14 3.83
N LYS A 361 2.09 7.37 4.36
CA LYS A 361 2.31 5.94 4.62
C LYS A 361 2.05 5.18 3.33
N HIS A 362 3.04 5.19 2.44
CA HIS A 362 2.91 4.51 1.16
C HIS A 362 2.83 3.00 1.39
N GLU A 363 1.74 2.37 0.97
CA GLU A 363 1.75 0.91 0.82
C GLU A 363 2.83 0.53 -0.21
N GLY A 364 2.79 1.17 -1.37
CA GLY A 364 3.73 1.00 -2.46
C GLY A 364 3.42 1.96 -3.59
N ALA A 365 4.03 1.76 -4.75
CA ALA A 365 3.68 2.47 -5.97
C ALA A 365 3.85 1.57 -7.19
N ASN A 366 2.78 1.40 -7.95
CA ASN A 366 2.83 0.68 -9.23
C ASN A 366 2.74 1.65 -10.40
N VAL A 367 3.55 1.39 -11.42
CA VAL A 367 3.80 2.32 -12.52
C VAL A 367 3.28 1.75 -13.83
N ILE A 368 2.59 2.60 -14.59
CA ILE A 368 2.17 2.33 -15.97
C ILE A 368 2.62 3.48 -16.86
N ILE A 369 3.03 3.17 -18.10
CA ILE A 369 3.26 4.20 -19.12
C ILE A 369 1.92 4.55 -19.76
N ALA A 370 1.51 5.81 -19.61
CA ALA A 370 0.30 6.33 -20.24
C ALA A 370 0.43 6.34 -21.76
N GLU A 371 -0.70 6.48 -22.46
CA GLU A 371 -0.72 6.51 -23.92
C GLU A 371 0.08 7.67 -24.52
N ASP A 372 0.21 8.78 -23.78
CA ASP A 372 1.04 9.92 -24.17
C ASP A 372 2.54 9.77 -23.86
N GLY A 373 2.93 8.63 -23.28
CA GLY A 373 4.31 8.27 -22.98
C GLY A 373 4.79 8.71 -21.60
N ARG A 374 4.00 9.42 -20.79
CA ARG A 374 4.39 9.76 -19.41
C ARG A 374 4.25 8.55 -18.48
N ALA A 375 5.11 8.46 -17.47
CA ALA A 375 4.98 7.47 -16.41
C ALA A 375 3.93 7.94 -15.39
N VAL A 376 3.02 7.05 -15.04
CA VAL A 376 1.97 7.31 -14.04
C VAL A 376 2.13 6.31 -12.91
N ALA A 377 2.24 6.81 -11.68
CA ALA A 377 2.34 6.00 -10.48
C ALA A 377 1.10 6.19 -9.61
N TYR A 378 0.50 5.08 -9.16
CA TYR A 378 -0.63 5.10 -8.23
C TYR A 378 -0.18 4.60 -6.87
N SER A 379 -0.64 5.25 -5.79
CA SER A 379 -0.22 4.91 -4.43
C SER A 379 -1.35 5.12 -3.42
N GLY A 380 -1.54 4.12 -2.57
CA GLY A 380 -2.43 4.19 -1.40
C GLY A 380 -1.71 4.73 -0.18
N ASP A 381 -2.43 5.52 0.63
CA ASP A 381 -2.00 5.92 1.98
C ASP A 381 -2.71 5.05 3.02
N ASP A 382 -1.99 4.06 3.56
CA ASP A 382 -2.58 3.03 4.42
C ASP A 382 -2.83 3.53 5.86
N GLU A 383 -3.86 4.35 5.99
CA GLU A 383 -4.37 4.82 7.27
C GLU A 383 -5.88 5.01 7.17
N ARG A 384 -6.58 4.81 8.30
CA ARG A 384 -8.04 5.02 8.31
C ARG A 384 -8.36 6.44 7.88
N PHE A 385 -9.25 6.55 6.90
CA PHE A 385 -9.74 7.82 6.35
C PHE A 385 -8.71 8.61 5.53
N ASP A 386 -7.54 8.06 5.25
CA ASP A 386 -6.60 8.67 4.31
C ASP A 386 -6.95 8.34 2.86
N TYR A 387 -6.04 8.64 1.94
CA TYR A 387 -6.40 8.97 0.57
C TYR A 387 -5.70 8.08 -0.46
N LEU A 388 -6.21 8.13 -1.69
CA LEU A 388 -5.57 7.53 -2.87
C LEU A 388 -4.90 8.64 -3.68
N TYR A 389 -3.66 8.41 -4.11
CA TYR A 389 -2.85 9.38 -4.84
C TYR A 389 -2.46 8.89 -6.23
N LYS A 390 -2.21 9.86 -7.11
CA LYS A 390 -1.67 9.64 -8.45
C LYS A 390 -0.56 10.64 -8.74
N PHE A 391 0.56 10.14 -9.24
CA PHE A 391 1.65 10.93 -9.78
C PHE A 391 1.73 10.75 -11.30
N VAL A 392 2.00 11.83 -12.04
CA VAL A 392 2.22 11.81 -13.49
C VAL A 392 3.56 12.50 -13.78
N SER A 393 4.51 11.80 -14.39
CA SER A 393 5.83 12.36 -14.69
C SER A 393 5.75 13.55 -15.64
N ARG A 394 6.66 14.51 -15.51
CA ARG A 394 6.80 15.61 -16.46
C ARG A 394 7.27 15.10 -17.82
N ASP A 395 8.31 14.26 -17.80
CA ASP A 395 8.98 13.77 -18.99
C ASP A 395 8.39 12.43 -19.43
N THR A 396 8.62 12.06 -20.70
CA THR A 396 8.14 10.82 -21.29
C THR A 396 9.18 9.71 -21.18
N TYR A 397 8.69 8.49 -21.04
CA TYR A 397 9.47 7.26 -21.18
C TYR A 397 10.10 7.15 -22.57
N ILE A 398 11.37 6.73 -22.60
CA ILE A 398 12.13 6.49 -23.82
C ILE A 398 12.57 5.03 -23.85
N GLU A 399 12.00 4.27 -24.78
CA GLU A 399 12.32 2.84 -24.95
C GLU A 399 13.83 2.63 -25.14
N GLY A 400 14.43 1.80 -24.29
CA GLY A 400 15.86 1.47 -24.32
C GLY A 400 16.79 2.48 -23.63
N ASP A 401 16.31 3.65 -23.19
CA ASP A 401 17.12 4.63 -22.44
C ASP A 401 16.85 4.53 -20.93
N ARG A 402 17.42 3.51 -20.32
CA ARG A 402 17.21 3.21 -18.90
C ARG A 402 17.69 4.33 -17.97
N GLU A 403 18.80 4.98 -18.30
CA GLU A 403 19.37 6.03 -17.45
C GLU A 403 18.51 7.29 -17.44
N HIS A 404 17.94 7.67 -18.59
CA HIS A 404 16.88 8.68 -18.64
C HIS A 404 15.64 8.24 -17.85
N ASN A 405 15.16 7.00 -18.06
CA ASN A 405 13.91 6.57 -17.45
C ASN A 405 13.95 6.50 -15.90
N LYS A 406 15.14 6.27 -15.32
CA LYS A 406 15.38 6.35 -13.86
C LYS A 406 15.18 7.74 -13.25
N THR A 407 14.97 8.79 -14.06
CA THR A 407 14.70 10.14 -13.56
C THR A 407 13.21 10.53 -13.65
N LEU A 408 12.35 9.67 -14.20
CA LEU A 408 10.95 10.02 -14.49
C LEU A 408 10.11 10.27 -13.24
N LEU A 409 10.47 9.68 -12.10
CA LEU A 409 9.78 9.87 -10.82
C LEU A 409 10.27 11.11 -10.06
N GLU A 410 11.31 11.80 -10.56
CA GLU A 410 11.91 12.93 -9.87
C GLU A 410 11.13 14.23 -10.07
N ASN A 411 10.35 14.35 -11.16
CA ASN A 411 9.61 15.57 -11.47
C ASN A 411 8.27 15.24 -12.15
N GLY A 412 7.19 15.84 -11.68
CA GLY A 412 5.87 15.64 -12.26
C GLY A 412 4.77 16.28 -11.43
N ASP A 413 3.54 15.93 -11.78
CA ASP A 413 2.32 16.41 -11.15
C ASP A 413 1.83 15.39 -10.11
N LEU A 414 1.33 15.86 -8.98
CA LEU A 414 0.80 15.03 -7.91
C LEU A 414 -0.66 15.36 -7.66
N PHE A 415 -1.49 14.33 -7.55
CA PHE A 415 -2.93 14.43 -7.37
C PHE A 415 -3.44 13.53 -6.24
N VAL A 416 -4.62 13.85 -5.72
CA VAL A 416 -5.34 13.06 -4.73
C VAL A 416 -6.79 12.83 -5.16
N ALA A 417 -7.31 11.62 -4.95
CA ALA A 417 -8.60 11.20 -5.48
C ALA A 417 -9.80 11.77 -4.72
N LYS A 418 -10.84 12.14 -5.46
CA LYS A 418 -12.18 12.41 -4.94
C LYS A 418 -13.22 11.59 -5.69
N PHE A 419 -13.98 10.80 -4.95
CA PHE A 419 -15.02 9.92 -5.46
C PHE A 419 -16.40 10.55 -5.27
N THR A 420 -17.26 10.36 -6.26
CA THR A 420 -18.68 10.72 -6.25
C THR A 420 -19.52 9.52 -6.70
N GLY A 421 -20.31 8.97 -5.78
CA GLY A 421 -21.30 7.94 -6.07
C GLY A 421 -22.51 8.46 -6.84
N ASN A 422 -23.15 7.60 -7.63
CA ASN A 422 -24.34 7.96 -8.41
C ASN A 422 -25.65 7.36 -7.87
N SER A 423 -25.57 6.45 -6.87
CA SER A 423 -26.72 5.78 -6.28
C SER A 423 -27.62 6.72 -5.47
N PRO A 424 -28.90 6.38 -5.25
CA PRO A 424 -29.75 7.09 -4.32
C PRO A 424 -29.14 7.15 -2.92
N ALA A 425 -28.88 8.37 -2.46
CA ALA A 425 -28.26 8.65 -1.18
C ALA A 425 -28.85 7.89 0.03
N ALA A 426 -30.15 7.63 0.03
CA ALA A 426 -30.83 6.93 1.12
C ALA A 426 -30.57 5.42 1.16
N GLU A 427 -30.02 4.85 0.09
CA GLU A 427 -29.72 3.41 -0.05
C GLU A 427 -28.30 3.07 0.42
N ILE A 428 -27.43 4.08 0.57
CA ILE A 428 -26.11 3.93 1.19
C ILE A 428 -26.23 4.10 2.71
N ASP A 429 -26.76 3.07 3.37
CA ASP A 429 -27.08 3.08 4.80
C ASP A 429 -26.01 2.44 5.70
N GLY A 430 -24.94 1.93 5.09
CA GLY A 430 -23.81 1.32 5.79
C GLY A 430 -23.93 -0.20 5.98
N SER A 431 -24.97 -0.83 5.44
CA SER A 431 -25.12 -2.29 5.44
C SER A 431 -24.21 -3.00 4.42
N GLY A 432 -23.70 -2.28 3.41
CA GLY A 432 -23.05 -2.88 2.24
C GLY A 432 -24.02 -3.59 1.29
N THR A 433 -25.33 -3.38 1.44
CA THR A 433 -26.34 -3.87 0.50
C THR A 433 -26.19 -3.15 -0.84
N VAL A 434 -26.18 -3.91 -1.93
CA VAL A 434 -26.11 -3.34 -3.29
C VAL A 434 -27.30 -2.41 -3.52
N PRO A 435 -27.08 -1.18 -4.01
CA PRO A 435 -28.16 -0.24 -4.33
C PRO A 435 -29.09 -0.76 -5.44
N SER A 436 -30.26 -0.15 -5.56
CA SER A 436 -31.34 -0.62 -6.44
C SER A 436 -31.06 -0.47 -7.94
N ASP A 437 -30.08 0.35 -8.33
CA ASP A 437 -29.55 0.43 -9.70
C ASP A 437 -28.56 -0.69 -10.03
N GLY A 438 -28.14 -1.47 -9.03
CA GLY A 438 -27.49 -2.78 -9.20
C GLY A 438 -25.96 -2.75 -9.08
N ALA A 439 -25.35 -1.61 -8.75
CA ALA A 439 -23.91 -1.51 -8.57
C ALA A 439 -23.55 -0.47 -7.50
N PHE A 440 -22.33 -0.58 -6.96
CA PHE A 440 -21.69 0.55 -6.30
C PHE A 440 -20.77 1.19 -7.34
N ASP A 441 -21.14 2.34 -7.87
CA ASP A 441 -20.38 2.99 -8.94
C ASP A 441 -20.54 4.52 -8.97
N GLY A 442 -19.77 5.15 -9.85
CA GLY A 442 -19.79 6.59 -9.96
C GLY A 442 -18.70 7.20 -10.82
N SER A 443 -18.42 8.46 -10.52
CA SER A 443 -17.38 9.26 -11.14
C SER A 443 -16.40 9.78 -10.09
N GLY A 444 -15.24 10.24 -10.52
CA GLY A 444 -14.28 10.88 -9.64
C GLY A 444 -13.35 11.83 -10.36
N GLU A 445 -12.59 12.55 -9.54
CA GLU A 445 -11.68 13.61 -9.94
C GLU A 445 -10.33 13.42 -9.24
N TRP A 446 -9.25 13.66 -9.96
CA TRP A 446 -7.90 13.78 -9.41
C TRP A 446 -7.66 15.25 -9.06
N LEU A 447 -7.72 15.58 -7.77
CA LEU A 447 -7.53 16.94 -7.28
C LEU A 447 -6.03 17.29 -7.28
N PRO A 448 -5.62 18.41 -7.87
CA PRO A 448 -4.21 18.75 -7.99
C PRO A 448 -3.61 19.17 -6.65
N LEU A 449 -2.41 18.66 -6.36
CA LEU A 449 -1.54 19.09 -5.27
C LEU A 449 -0.30 19.81 -5.82
N VAL A 450 0.30 19.26 -6.88
CA VAL A 450 1.41 19.85 -7.63
C VAL A 450 1.06 19.80 -9.11
N VAL A 451 1.24 20.91 -9.83
CA VAL A 451 1.06 20.99 -11.28
C VAL A 451 2.17 21.84 -11.87
N ASP A 452 2.81 21.36 -12.93
CA ASP A 452 3.85 22.07 -13.68
C ASP A 452 5.02 22.57 -12.79
N GLY A 453 5.33 21.81 -11.74
CA GLY A 453 6.39 22.16 -10.79
C GLY A 453 6.04 23.29 -9.82
N GLU A 454 4.76 23.60 -9.64
CA GLU A 454 4.26 24.57 -8.67
C GLU A 454 3.22 23.94 -7.73
N SER A 455 3.09 24.49 -6.52
CA SER A 455 2.02 24.11 -5.60
C SER A 455 0.66 24.55 -6.16
N ALA A 456 -0.27 23.59 -6.28
CA ALA A 456 -1.66 23.86 -6.61
C ALA A 456 -2.52 24.14 -5.36
N VAL A 457 -1.93 24.05 -4.16
CA VAL A 457 -2.65 24.14 -2.88
C VAL A 457 -2.45 25.53 -2.25
N PRO A 458 -3.53 26.34 -2.11
CA PRO A 458 -3.41 27.67 -1.52
C PRO A 458 -2.82 27.64 -0.10
N GLY A 459 -1.77 28.43 0.11
CA GLY A 459 -1.11 28.56 1.42
C GLY A 459 -0.02 27.54 1.70
N PHE A 460 0.33 26.69 0.73
CA PHE A 460 1.46 25.77 0.80
C PHE A 460 2.48 26.10 -0.29
N THR A 461 3.75 26.13 0.08
CA THR A 461 4.87 26.05 -0.88
C THR A 461 4.95 24.65 -1.50
N LEU A 462 5.70 24.50 -2.59
CA LEU A 462 5.88 23.19 -3.25
C LEU A 462 6.49 22.17 -2.29
N GLU A 463 7.53 22.57 -1.55
CA GLU A 463 8.23 21.73 -0.59
C GLU A 463 7.30 21.33 0.57
N GLU A 464 6.46 22.25 1.05
CA GLU A 464 5.45 21.93 2.07
C GLU A 464 4.38 20.96 1.53
N VAL A 465 3.96 21.07 0.26
CA VAL A 465 3.04 20.08 -0.34
C VAL A 465 3.67 18.69 -0.35
N LEU A 466 4.96 18.57 -0.66
CA LEU A 466 5.62 17.27 -0.79
C LEU A 466 6.02 16.67 0.57
N VAL A 467 6.41 17.47 1.57
CA VAL A 467 6.77 16.98 2.92
C VAL A 467 5.55 16.81 3.83
N HIS A 468 4.52 17.63 3.64
CA HIS A 468 3.26 17.62 4.39
C HIS A 468 2.07 17.27 3.52
N THR A 469 2.24 16.32 2.60
CA THR A 469 1.24 15.92 1.59
C THR A 469 -0.14 15.64 2.17
N ARG A 470 -0.22 15.00 3.34
CA ARG A 470 -1.50 14.77 4.03
C ARG A 470 -2.23 16.06 4.39
N LEU A 471 -1.52 17.11 4.84
CA LEU A 471 -2.11 18.42 5.16
C LEU A 471 -2.50 19.19 3.89
N ALA A 472 -1.68 19.10 2.83
CA ALA A 472 -1.99 19.72 1.55
C ALA A 472 -3.23 19.06 0.89
N ALA A 473 -3.28 17.72 0.92
CA ALA A 473 -4.44 16.94 0.52
C ALA A 473 -5.67 17.30 1.37
N ASP A 474 -5.50 17.44 2.69
CA ASP A 474 -6.58 17.86 3.56
C ASP A 474 -7.20 19.20 3.09
N ALA A 475 -6.40 20.14 2.58
CA ALA A 475 -6.87 21.46 2.14
C ALA A 475 -7.68 21.43 0.83
N VAL A 476 -7.50 20.44 -0.04
CA VAL A 476 -8.22 20.35 -1.33
C VAL A 476 -9.49 19.49 -1.27
N GLY A 477 -9.70 18.74 -0.19
CA GLY A 477 -10.96 18.04 0.08
C GLY A 477 -11.19 16.71 -0.66
N PRO A 478 -10.23 15.76 -0.68
CA PRO A 478 -10.41 14.42 -1.25
C PRO A 478 -11.37 13.55 -0.43
N THR A 479 -11.71 12.38 -0.96
CA THR A 479 -12.56 11.40 -0.27
C THR A 479 -11.74 10.61 0.73
N LYS A 480 -12.24 10.53 1.97
CA LYS A 480 -11.66 9.71 3.05
C LYS A 480 -11.94 8.23 2.78
N MET A 481 -10.89 7.45 2.51
CA MET A 481 -11.00 6.03 2.12
C MET A 481 -10.83 5.06 3.30
N ASP A 482 -11.27 3.82 3.12
CA ASP A 482 -11.09 2.74 4.09
C ASP A 482 -9.74 2.02 3.89
N ARG A 483 -8.63 2.71 4.23
CA ARG A 483 -7.25 2.19 4.19
C ARG A 483 -6.85 1.65 2.82
N CYS A 484 -6.46 2.55 1.93
CA CYS A 484 -5.91 2.18 0.63
C CYS A 484 -4.54 1.52 0.84
N GLU A 485 -4.50 0.19 0.70
CA GLU A 485 -3.29 -0.63 0.67
C GLU A 485 -2.81 -0.70 -0.81
N ASP A 486 -2.67 -1.90 -1.39
CA ASP A 486 -2.16 -2.10 -2.74
C ASP A 486 -3.01 -1.41 -3.82
N VAL A 487 -2.32 -0.78 -4.77
CA VAL A 487 -2.92 -0.16 -5.97
C VAL A 487 -2.25 -0.70 -7.21
N GLU A 488 -3.01 -1.40 -8.06
CA GLU A 488 -2.47 -2.13 -9.21
C GLU A 488 -3.11 -1.65 -10.53
N PRO A 489 -2.39 -0.97 -11.41
CA PRO A 489 -2.83 -0.70 -12.77
C PRO A 489 -2.68 -1.95 -13.64
N SER A 490 -3.78 -2.44 -14.21
CA SER A 490 -3.71 -3.54 -15.18
C SER A 490 -3.05 -3.09 -16.47
N LEU A 491 -1.91 -3.68 -16.83
CA LEU A 491 -1.27 -3.46 -18.13
C LEU A 491 -2.10 -3.97 -19.32
N HIS A 492 -3.16 -4.76 -19.08
CA HIS A 492 -4.05 -5.28 -20.11
C HIS A 492 -5.30 -4.42 -20.28
N SER A 493 -6.09 -4.23 -19.22
CA SER A 493 -7.34 -3.47 -19.29
C SER A 493 -7.16 -1.98 -19.07
N ARG A 494 -5.99 -1.57 -18.55
CA ARG A 494 -5.66 -0.19 -18.15
C ARG A 494 -6.50 0.37 -16.99
N ARG A 495 -7.34 -0.47 -16.39
CA ARG A 495 -8.05 -0.15 -15.16
C ARG A 495 -7.12 -0.26 -13.97
N VAL A 496 -7.43 0.49 -12.92
CA VAL A 496 -6.66 0.51 -11.67
C VAL A 496 -7.48 -0.14 -10.57
N TYR A 497 -6.89 -1.07 -9.84
CA TYR A 497 -7.53 -1.78 -8.74
C TYR A 497 -6.94 -1.31 -7.43
N VAL A 498 -7.78 -0.94 -6.47
CA VAL A 498 -7.37 -0.42 -5.16
C VAL A 498 -7.93 -1.33 -4.08
N ALA A 499 -7.05 -1.93 -3.28
CA ALA A 499 -7.45 -2.66 -2.09
C ALA A 499 -7.75 -1.69 -0.95
N CYS A 500 -9.00 -1.66 -0.47
CA CYS A 500 -9.41 -0.91 0.71
C CYS A 500 -9.64 -1.89 1.87
N THR A 501 -8.66 -2.06 2.73
CA THR A 501 -8.54 -3.28 3.56
C THR A 501 -9.53 -3.37 4.72
N ASN A 502 -9.89 -2.23 5.34
CA ASN A 502 -10.83 -2.12 6.46
C ASN A 502 -10.85 -0.69 7.02
N ASN A 503 -11.93 -0.37 7.74
CA ASN A 503 -12.02 0.80 8.60
C ASN A 503 -13.05 0.59 9.72
N SER A 504 -12.57 0.14 10.88
CA SER A 504 -13.41 -0.09 12.07
C SER A 504 -14.06 1.18 12.64
N GLN A 505 -13.72 2.37 12.15
CA GLN A 505 -14.29 3.63 12.63
C GLN A 505 -15.27 4.28 11.64
N ARG A 506 -15.44 3.73 10.43
CA ARG A 506 -16.40 4.22 9.44
C ARG A 506 -17.81 4.27 10.03
N GLY A 507 -18.51 5.38 9.88
CA GLY A 507 -19.88 5.54 10.38
C GLY A 507 -20.04 5.65 11.90
N THR A 508 -18.95 5.52 12.68
CA THR A 508 -19.00 5.71 14.14
C THR A 508 -19.11 7.19 14.52
N ALA A 509 -19.53 7.47 15.75
CA ALA A 509 -19.79 8.83 16.21
C ALA A 509 -18.56 9.74 16.05
N GLY A 510 -18.75 10.88 15.35
CA GLY A 510 -17.69 11.87 15.11
C GLY A 510 -16.70 11.50 14.00
N LYS A 511 -16.90 10.38 13.30
CA LYS A 511 -16.05 9.92 12.19
C LYS A 511 -16.77 10.09 10.85
N ALA A 512 -16.04 9.91 9.75
CA ALA A 512 -16.63 10.03 8.43
C ALA A 512 -17.75 8.97 8.26
N GLY A 513 -18.88 9.41 7.71
CA GLY A 513 -20.03 8.54 7.44
C GLY A 513 -19.73 7.58 6.29
N VAL A 514 -20.69 6.70 6.00
CA VAL A 514 -20.66 5.87 4.80
C VAL A 514 -20.92 6.71 3.56
N ASP A 515 -20.31 6.29 2.47
CA ASP A 515 -20.56 6.77 1.12
C ASP A 515 -20.48 5.57 0.18
N GLU A 516 -20.81 5.77 -1.10
CA GLU A 516 -20.93 4.64 -2.02
C GLU A 516 -19.60 3.93 -2.29
N ALA A 517 -18.47 4.67 -2.23
CA ALA A 517 -17.14 4.11 -2.35
C ALA A 517 -16.72 3.37 -1.07
N ASN A 518 -17.27 3.74 0.09
CA ASN A 518 -17.02 3.13 1.40
C ASN A 518 -18.34 2.72 2.08
N PRO A 519 -19.04 1.69 1.55
CA PRO A 519 -20.48 1.50 1.79
C PRO A 519 -20.83 0.79 3.10
N ARG A 520 -19.85 0.52 3.97
CA ARG A 520 -20.04 -0.29 5.19
C ARG A 520 -19.64 0.45 6.46
N THR A 521 -20.56 0.52 7.42
CA THR A 521 -20.27 1.00 8.78
C THR A 521 -19.35 0.02 9.48
N GLU A 522 -18.38 0.53 10.24
CA GLU A 522 -17.38 -0.26 10.96
C GLU A 522 -16.75 -1.34 10.07
N ASN A 523 -16.48 -1.02 8.80
CA ASN A 523 -16.00 -1.94 7.77
C ASN A 523 -14.81 -2.78 8.27
N ARG A 524 -14.99 -4.10 8.39
CA ARG A 524 -13.96 -5.01 8.90
C ARG A 524 -13.29 -5.86 7.82
N ASP A 525 -13.98 -6.08 6.72
CA ASP A 525 -13.58 -7.10 5.73
C ASP A 525 -13.01 -6.48 4.44
N GLY A 526 -13.19 -5.17 4.24
CA GLY A 526 -12.62 -4.45 3.12
C GLY A 526 -13.41 -4.55 1.81
N HIS A 527 -12.93 -3.86 0.79
CA HIS A 527 -13.50 -3.88 -0.56
C HIS A 527 -12.41 -3.57 -1.59
N ILE A 528 -12.71 -3.80 -2.86
CA ILE A 528 -11.82 -3.47 -3.98
C ILE A 528 -12.53 -2.45 -4.86
N VAL A 529 -11.88 -1.30 -5.07
CA VAL A 529 -12.32 -0.29 -6.04
C VAL A 529 -11.66 -0.59 -7.38
N GLU A 530 -12.42 -0.57 -8.47
CA GLU A 530 -11.92 -0.56 -9.84
C GLU A 530 -12.14 0.83 -10.44
N ILE A 531 -11.08 1.43 -10.98
CA ILE A 531 -11.07 2.75 -11.60
C ILE A 531 -10.82 2.61 -13.10
N ASP A 532 -11.58 3.35 -13.89
CA ASP A 532 -11.41 3.57 -15.32
C ASP A 532 -11.14 5.06 -15.56
N GLU A 533 -9.96 5.42 -16.04
CA GLU A 533 -9.53 6.82 -16.20
C GLU A 533 -10.33 7.59 -17.29
N GLN A 534 -11.28 6.96 -17.98
CA GLN A 534 -12.14 7.62 -19.00
C GLN A 534 -11.34 8.39 -20.06
N GLY A 535 -10.17 7.84 -20.41
CA GLY A 535 -9.14 8.45 -21.24
C GLY A 535 -7.85 7.65 -21.08
N ASP A 536 -6.70 8.32 -21.09
CA ASP A 536 -5.44 7.73 -20.67
C ASP A 536 -5.19 7.94 -19.16
N GLN A 537 -4.11 7.37 -18.64
CA GLN A 537 -3.76 7.39 -17.22
C GLN A 537 -3.39 8.79 -16.70
N THR A 538 -3.23 9.77 -17.59
CA THR A 538 -2.95 11.17 -17.22
C THR A 538 -4.22 11.99 -17.03
N SER A 539 -5.39 11.42 -17.34
CA SER A 539 -6.70 12.07 -17.17
C SER A 539 -6.93 12.55 -15.74
N THR A 540 -7.56 13.71 -15.56
CA THR A 540 -7.86 14.24 -14.20
C THR A 540 -9.26 13.87 -13.71
N THR A 541 -9.96 13.02 -14.44
CA THR A 541 -11.30 12.52 -14.11
C THR A 541 -11.37 11.04 -14.39
N PHE A 542 -12.20 10.31 -13.67
CA PHE A 542 -12.34 8.87 -13.85
C PHE A 542 -13.79 8.41 -13.58
N ALA A 543 -14.12 7.21 -14.06
CA ALA A 543 -15.25 6.42 -13.59
C ALA A 543 -14.73 5.36 -12.62
N TRP A 544 -15.58 4.87 -11.73
CA TRP A 544 -15.22 3.81 -10.80
C TRP A 544 -16.40 2.92 -10.48
N ASN A 545 -16.12 1.69 -10.07
CA ASN A 545 -17.07 0.77 -9.43
C ASN A 545 -16.39 0.02 -8.28
N LEU A 546 -17.16 -0.59 -7.37
CA LEU A 546 -16.60 -1.59 -6.47
C LEU A 546 -16.59 -2.95 -7.18
N LEU A 547 -15.39 -3.49 -7.41
CA LEU A 547 -15.25 -4.84 -7.96
C LEU A 547 -15.76 -5.87 -6.96
N LEU A 548 -15.43 -5.68 -5.68
CA LEU A 548 -15.73 -6.62 -4.61
C LEU A 548 -16.04 -5.87 -3.32
N VAL A 549 -17.14 -6.21 -2.65
CA VAL A 549 -17.36 -5.93 -1.22
C VAL A 549 -17.24 -7.24 -0.49
N ALA A 550 -16.13 -7.41 0.25
CA ALA A 550 -15.83 -8.64 0.96
C ALA A 550 -16.68 -8.79 2.22
N GLY A 551 -16.80 -10.02 2.74
CA GLY A 551 -17.55 -10.32 3.96
C GLY A 551 -17.74 -11.82 4.11
N ASP A 552 -18.34 -12.25 5.21
CA ASP A 552 -18.73 -13.63 5.44
C ASP A 552 -20.26 -13.80 5.35
N PRO A 553 -20.79 -14.29 4.21
CA PRO A 553 -22.23 -14.53 4.04
C PRO A 553 -22.81 -15.50 5.09
N ALA A 554 -22.00 -16.41 5.65
CA ALA A 554 -22.44 -17.33 6.69
C ALA A 554 -22.65 -16.63 8.05
N GLN A 555 -22.03 -15.46 8.25
CA GLN A 555 -22.25 -14.59 9.41
C GLN A 555 -23.30 -13.52 9.15
N GLY A 556 -23.92 -13.52 7.96
CA GLY A 556 -24.96 -12.57 7.56
C GLY A 556 -24.42 -11.27 6.97
N ASP A 557 -23.12 -11.20 6.68
CA ASP A 557 -22.53 -10.03 6.02
C ASP A 557 -23.07 -9.93 4.58
N GLN A 558 -23.37 -8.71 4.13
CA GLN A 558 -23.65 -8.46 2.72
C GLN A 558 -22.34 -8.47 1.94
N THR A 559 -22.34 -9.18 0.81
CA THR A 559 -21.19 -9.27 -0.09
C THR A 559 -21.62 -8.91 -1.50
N TYR A 560 -20.69 -8.38 -2.28
CA TYR A 560 -20.93 -7.98 -3.65
C TYR A 560 -19.71 -8.33 -4.50
N PHE A 561 -19.94 -8.79 -5.72
CA PHE A 561 -18.91 -8.99 -6.73
C PHE A 561 -19.49 -8.54 -8.07
N SER A 562 -18.87 -7.54 -8.71
CA SER A 562 -19.40 -6.96 -9.96
C SER A 562 -19.18 -7.87 -11.18
N GLY A 563 -18.38 -8.93 -11.03
CA GLY A 563 -18.10 -9.93 -12.04
C GLY A 563 -16.61 -10.03 -12.37
N PHE A 564 -16.25 -10.99 -13.20
CA PHE A 564 -14.89 -11.07 -13.73
C PHE A 564 -14.71 -10.01 -14.82
N PRO A 565 -13.60 -9.24 -14.79
CA PRO A 565 -13.30 -8.22 -15.82
C PRO A 565 -12.98 -8.81 -17.19
#